data_AF-A0A814CB48-F1
#
_entry.id   AF-A0A814CB48-F1
#
_cell.length_a   1.000
_cell.length_b   1.000
_cell.length_c   1.000
_cell.angle_alpha   90.00
_cell.angle_beta   90.00
_cell.angle_gamma   90.00
#
_symmetry.space_group_name_H-M   'P 1'
#
loop_
_entity.id
_entity.type
_entity.pdbx_description
1 polymer ?
#
loop_
_entity_poly.entity_id
_entity_poly.type
_entity_poly.pdbx_seq_one_letter_code
_entity_poly.pdbx_strand_id
1 'polypeptide(L)'
;MASWSLLSTDSQVYWYYSSNGSLFNATVPRTGIHLWSAHLFRNVTNYGVWKIFGQVETINDIDAYSYVAFALDIIFVAIANVLLLNVLVALFNVTISDVAERSKQIWGYERYLIIIEYKDKPSIPPPLVKDSNSSKNKRKIEDYQCCWYTLKRENMDQIVAALEKIGLK
;
A
#
# COMPACT_ATOMS: atom_id res chain seq x y z
N MET A 1 -0.61 -35.90 51.00
CA MET A 1 0.39 -36.13 49.95
C MET A 1 -0.34 -36.15 48.62
N ALA A 2 -0.56 -34.98 48.00
CA ALA A 2 -1.46 -34.86 46.86
C ALA A 2 -0.70 -34.84 45.53
N SER A 3 -0.94 -35.90 44.76
CA SER A 3 -1.08 -36.01 43.30
C SER A 3 -0.15 -35.18 42.40
N TRP A 4 0.75 -35.89 41.71
CA TRP A 4 1.38 -35.46 40.46
C TRP A 4 0.37 -35.56 39.32
N SER A 5 -0.32 -34.46 39.00
CA SER A 5 -1.15 -34.39 37.80
C SER A 5 -0.30 -33.93 36.60
N LEU A 6 0.06 -34.91 35.76
CA LEU A 6 0.19 -34.87 34.30
C LEU A 6 0.72 -33.56 33.69
N LEU A 7 1.98 -33.61 33.28
CA LEU A 7 2.57 -32.70 32.30
C LEU A 7 1.84 -32.83 30.95
N SER A 8 0.81 -32.03 30.76
CA SER A 8 0.26 -31.70 29.44
C SER A 8 1.34 -30.98 28.64
N THR A 9 1.89 -31.65 27.62
CA THR A 9 2.95 -31.17 26.72
C THR A 9 2.49 -30.04 25.78
N ASP A 10 1.23 -29.59 25.85
CA ASP A 10 0.63 -28.65 24.89
C ASP A 10 0.33 -27.25 25.46
N SER A 11 0.65 -27.02 26.74
CA SER A 11 0.34 -25.78 27.47
C SER A 11 1.55 -25.25 28.23
N GLN A 12 1.82 -23.94 28.13
CA GLN A 12 2.87 -23.25 28.89
C GLN A 12 2.25 -22.47 30.05
N VAL A 13 2.96 -22.40 31.19
CA VAL A 13 2.49 -21.72 32.41
C VAL A 13 3.27 -20.42 32.59
N TYR A 14 2.56 -19.30 32.72
CA TYR A 14 3.16 -17.99 33.00
C TYR A 14 2.74 -17.49 34.38
N TRP A 15 3.69 -16.88 35.10
CA TRP A 15 3.48 -16.26 36.40
C TRP A 15 3.40 -14.74 36.24
N TYR A 16 2.39 -14.12 36.85
CA TYR A 16 2.26 -12.66 36.88
C TYR A 16 1.74 -12.19 38.25
N TYR A 17 2.07 -10.94 38.58
CA TYR A 17 1.60 -10.27 39.78
C TYR A 17 0.31 -9.50 39.49
N SER A 18 -0.70 -9.68 40.34
CA SER A 18 -1.91 -8.85 40.33
C SER A 18 -1.60 -7.45 40.88
N SER A 19 -2.43 -6.45 40.55
CA SER A 19 -2.37 -5.10 41.14
C SER A 19 -2.43 -5.10 42.67
N ASN A 20 -2.92 -6.19 43.28
CA ASN A 20 -2.96 -6.39 44.73
C ASN A 20 -1.72 -7.15 45.28
N GLY A 21 -0.68 -7.39 44.47
CA GLY A 21 0.56 -8.05 44.87
C GLY A 21 0.51 -9.58 44.99
N SER A 22 -0.63 -10.21 44.73
CA SER A 22 -0.78 -11.67 44.75
C SER A 22 -0.23 -12.33 43.47
N LEU A 23 0.45 -13.46 43.64
CA LEU A 23 1.04 -14.25 42.56
C LEU A 23 -0.02 -15.18 41.96
N PHE A 24 -0.26 -15.08 40.66
CA PHE A 24 -1.17 -15.95 39.92
C PHE A 24 -0.43 -16.68 38.79
N ASN A 25 -0.91 -17.87 38.43
CA ASN A 25 -0.49 -18.58 37.24
C ASN A 25 -1.59 -18.59 36.18
N ALA A 26 -1.22 -18.39 34.93
CA ALA A 26 -2.09 -18.62 33.78
C ALA A 26 -1.55 -19.79 32.96
N THR A 27 -2.42 -20.75 32.64
CA THR A 27 -2.14 -21.83 31.70
C THR A 27 -2.68 -21.43 30.33
N VAL A 28 -1.79 -21.29 29.35
CA VAL A 28 -2.16 -20.92 27.97
C VAL A 28 -1.74 -22.03 27.01
N PRO A 29 -2.64 -22.51 26.12
CA PRO A 29 -2.29 -23.47 25.09
C PRO A 29 -1.31 -22.87 24.07
N ARG A 30 -0.41 -23.67 23.51
CA ARG A 30 0.65 -23.21 22.59
C ARG A 30 0.12 -22.51 21.34
N THR A 31 -1.02 -22.96 20.80
CA THR A 31 -1.76 -22.30 19.70
C THR A 31 -2.28 -20.92 20.09
N GLY A 32 -2.62 -20.72 21.37
CA GLY A 32 -2.98 -19.43 21.93
C GLY A 32 -1.82 -18.45 21.88
N ILE A 33 -0.59 -18.87 22.20
CA ILE A 33 0.58 -17.96 22.25
C ILE A 33 0.84 -17.29 20.90
N HIS A 34 0.75 -18.04 19.79
CA HIS A 34 0.91 -17.50 18.43
C HIS A 34 -0.23 -16.55 18.04
N LEU A 35 -1.46 -16.84 18.46
CA LEU A 35 -2.59 -15.94 18.24
C LEU A 35 -2.39 -14.63 19.03
N TRP A 36 -2.00 -14.74 20.30
CA TRP A 36 -1.77 -13.60 21.19
C TRP A 36 -0.62 -12.72 20.70
N SER A 37 0.48 -13.29 20.21
CA SER A 37 1.58 -12.50 19.64
C SER A 37 1.18 -11.79 18.34
N ALA A 38 0.39 -12.45 17.48
CA ALA A 38 -0.14 -11.82 16.26
C ALA A 38 -1.15 -10.69 16.58
N HIS A 39 -2.03 -10.91 17.57
CA HIS A 39 -2.97 -9.89 18.05
C HIS A 39 -2.26 -8.69 18.66
N LEU A 40 -1.25 -8.93 19.50
CA LEU A 40 -0.43 -7.87 20.10
C LEU A 40 0.29 -7.07 19.00
N PHE A 41 0.95 -7.75 18.06
CA PHE A 41 1.64 -7.11 16.95
C PHE A 41 0.69 -6.23 16.13
N ARG A 42 -0.50 -6.74 15.82
CA ARG A 42 -1.52 -5.97 15.10
C ARG A 42 -1.94 -4.73 15.88
N ASN A 43 -2.17 -4.86 17.18
CA ASN A 43 -2.61 -3.74 18.02
C ASN A 43 -1.54 -2.65 18.12
N VAL A 44 -0.28 -3.04 18.40
CA VAL A 44 0.86 -2.11 18.47
C VAL A 44 1.10 -1.41 17.13
N THR A 45 1.05 -2.16 16.03
CA THR A 45 1.23 -1.61 14.67
C THR A 45 0.10 -0.66 14.30
N ASN A 46 -1.16 -1.05 14.52
CA ASN A 46 -2.30 -0.19 14.23
C ASN A 46 -2.22 1.10 15.05
N TYR A 47 -1.91 1.01 16.34
CA TYR A 47 -1.75 2.18 17.21
C TYR A 47 -0.71 3.16 16.66
N GLY A 48 0.47 2.67 16.26
CA GLY A 48 1.51 3.49 15.66
C GLY A 48 1.09 4.11 14.32
N VAL A 49 0.44 3.35 13.44
CA VAL A 49 0.00 3.82 12.11
C VAL A 49 -1.06 4.93 12.24
N TRP A 50 -2.09 4.73 13.06
CA TRP A 50 -3.11 5.75 13.29
C TRP A 50 -2.52 7.03 13.91
N LYS A 51 -1.49 6.88 14.77
CA LYS A 51 -0.78 8.01 15.35
C LYS A 51 0.00 8.84 14.33
N ILE A 52 0.58 8.22 13.30
CA ILE A 52 1.24 8.94 12.18
C ILE A 52 0.24 9.82 11.43
N PHE A 53 -1.01 9.38 11.28
CA PHE A 53 -2.08 10.16 10.63
C PHE A 53 -2.75 11.20 11.55
N GLY A 54 -2.22 11.41 12.77
CA GLY A 54 -2.65 12.49 13.66
C GLY A 54 -3.67 12.09 14.72
N GLN A 55 -3.96 10.80 14.90
CA GLN A 55 -4.78 10.35 16.02
C GLN A 55 -3.93 10.25 17.30
N VAL A 56 -4.06 11.24 18.19
CA VAL A 56 -3.36 11.30 19.48
C VAL A 56 -4.37 11.16 20.61
N GLU A 57 -4.07 10.29 21.57
CA GLU A 57 -4.88 10.09 22.78
C GLU A 57 -4.46 11.08 23.88
N THR A 58 -5.42 11.54 24.68
CA THR A 58 -5.17 12.45 25.81
C THR A 58 -4.68 11.68 27.03
N ILE A 59 -3.75 12.27 27.78
CA ILE A 59 -3.30 11.74 29.07
C ILE A 59 -4.43 11.94 30.08
N ASN A 60 -5.12 10.85 30.42
CA ASN A 60 -6.22 10.89 31.39
C ASN A 60 -5.76 10.50 32.80
N ASP A 61 -4.67 9.73 32.93
CA ASP A 61 -4.11 9.26 34.19
C ASP A 61 -2.65 9.73 34.37
N ILE A 62 -2.36 10.28 35.56
CA ILE A 62 -1.05 10.83 35.92
C ILE A 62 -0.23 9.77 36.67
N ASP A 63 0.35 8.85 35.91
CA ASP A 63 1.31 7.86 36.41
C ASP A 63 2.72 8.14 35.86
N ALA A 64 3.76 7.70 36.59
CA ALA A 64 5.16 7.85 36.14
C ALA A 64 5.41 7.23 34.75
N TYR A 65 4.73 6.13 34.43
CA TYR A 65 4.80 5.47 33.12
C TYR A 65 4.16 6.29 31.99
N SER A 66 3.16 7.11 32.32
CA SER A 66 2.41 7.95 31.36
C SER A 66 3.31 9.03 30.75
N TYR A 67 4.15 9.68 31.57
CA TYR A 67 5.11 10.68 31.09
C TYR A 67 6.16 10.12 30.14
N VAL A 68 6.68 8.92 30.44
CA VAL A 68 7.67 8.25 29.60
C VAL A 68 7.04 7.87 28.25
N ALA A 69 5.82 7.33 28.27
CA ALA A 69 5.07 7.00 27.05
C ALA A 69 4.85 8.25 26.18
N PHE A 70 4.42 9.36 26.78
CA PHE A 70 4.19 10.62 26.07
C PHE A 70 5.48 11.20 25.47
N ALA A 71 6.60 11.15 26.19
CA ALA A 71 7.89 11.60 25.67
C ALA A 71 8.35 10.76 24.47
N LEU A 72 8.17 9.43 24.53
CA LEU A 72 8.46 8.53 23.42
C LEU A 72 7.57 8.81 22.21
N ASP A 73 6.28 9.09 22.43
CA ASP A 73 5.34 9.44 21.37
C ASP A 73 5.74 10.72 20.63
N ILE A 74 6.17 11.76 21.36
CA ILE A 74 6.64 13.01 20.75
C ILE A 74 7.84 12.75 19.84
N ILE A 75 8.84 12.01 20.32
CA ILE A 75 10.04 11.70 19.55
C ILE A 75 9.69 10.85 18.34
N PHE A 76 8.83 9.84 18.51
CA PHE A 76 8.36 8.98 17.43
C PHE A 76 7.66 9.78 16.33
N VAL A 77 6.71 10.65 16.70
CA VAL A 77 5.97 11.49 15.75
C VAL A 77 6.88 12.52 15.08
N ALA A 78 7.85 13.10 15.79
CA ALA A 78 8.81 14.02 15.20
C ALA A 78 9.67 13.33 14.12
N ILE A 79 10.14 12.11 14.37
CA ILE A 79 10.90 11.33 13.39
C ILE A 79 10.01 10.98 12.19
N ALA A 80 8.80 10.47 12.43
CA ALA A 80 7.88 10.08 11.36
C ALA A 80 7.43 11.28 10.50
N ASN A 81 7.13 12.42 11.11
CA ASN A 81 6.56 13.54 10.37
C ASN A 81 7.62 14.48 9.79
N VAL A 82 8.78 14.64 10.43
CA VAL A 82 9.83 15.55 9.94
C VAL A 82 10.86 14.81 9.09
N LEU A 83 11.30 13.61 9.47
CA LEU A 83 12.31 12.91 8.68
C LEU A 83 11.67 12.13 7.52
N LEU A 84 10.62 11.35 7.79
CA LEU A 84 10.04 10.49 6.76
C LEU A 84 9.24 11.28 5.70
N LEU A 85 8.44 12.27 6.09
CA LEU A 85 7.70 13.09 5.11
C LEU A 85 8.64 13.91 4.21
N ASN A 86 9.69 14.51 4.76
CA ASN A 86 10.65 15.29 3.99
C ASN A 86 11.39 14.44 2.95
N VAL A 87 11.80 13.22 3.32
CA VAL A 87 12.41 12.27 2.37
C VAL A 87 11.39 11.75 1.36
N LEU A 88 10.16 11.46 1.79
CA LEU A 88 9.11 10.94 0.92
C LEU A 88 8.73 11.96 -0.16
N VAL A 89 8.57 13.24 0.21
CA VAL A 89 8.30 14.31 -0.74
C VAL A 89 9.47 14.49 -1.70
N ALA A 90 10.72 14.42 -1.22
CA ALA A 90 11.90 14.47 -2.09
C ALA A 90 11.92 13.31 -3.11
N LEU A 91 11.61 12.09 -2.66
CA LEU A 91 11.53 10.91 -3.53
C LEU A 91 10.40 11.01 -4.56
N PHE A 92 9.22 11.49 -4.14
CA PHE A 92 8.11 11.70 -5.07
C PHE A 92 8.42 12.77 -6.09
N ASN A 93 9.07 13.88 -5.72
CA ASN A 93 9.45 14.90 -6.69
C ASN A 93 10.38 14.35 -7.79
N VAL A 94 11.31 13.46 -7.44
CA VAL A 94 12.21 12.79 -8.42
C VAL A 94 11.46 11.75 -9.24
N THR A 95 10.70 10.87 -8.60
CA THR A 95 10.02 9.77 -9.31
C THR A 95 8.86 10.25 -10.17
N ILE A 96 8.12 11.30 -9.76
CA ILE A 96 7.03 11.86 -10.55
C ILE A 96 7.55 12.46 -11.85
N SER A 97 8.71 13.12 -11.88
CA SER A 97 9.26 13.64 -13.15
C SER A 97 9.56 12.51 -14.13
N ASP A 98 10.20 11.45 -13.65
CA ASP A 98 10.61 10.31 -14.48
C ASP A 98 9.40 9.47 -14.92
N VAL A 99 8.44 9.26 -14.03
CA VAL A 99 7.20 8.53 -14.31
C VAL A 99 6.27 9.34 -15.20
N ALA A 100 6.20 10.67 -15.08
CA ALA A 100 5.38 11.51 -15.95
C ALA A 100 5.80 11.42 -17.42
N GLU A 101 7.10 11.28 -17.69
CA GLU A 101 7.61 11.11 -19.05
C GLU A 101 7.22 9.73 -19.62
N ARG A 102 7.49 8.66 -18.87
CA ARG A 102 7.20 7.28 -19.30
C ARG A 102 5.71 6.95 -19.36
N SER A 103 4.92 7.50 -18.43
CA SER A 103 3.47 7.24 -18.34
C SER A 103 2.69 7.83 -19.52
N LYS A 104 3.15 8.93 -20.14
CA LYS A 104 2.52 9.48 -21.36
C LYS A 104 2.57 8.47 -22.51
N GLN A 105 3.71 7.79 -22.67
CA GLN A 105 3.90 6.76 -23.71
C GLN A 105 2.97 5.57 -23.46
N ILE A 106 2.92 5.09 -22.20
CA ILE A 106 2.04 3.99 -21.78
C ILE A 106 0.57 4.37 -21.98
N TRP A 107 0.16 5.58 -21.57
CA TRP A 107 -1.20 6.06 -21.74
C TRP A 107 -1.61 6.11 -23.21
N GLY A 108 -0.69 6.51 -24.10
CA GLY A 108 -0.91 6.48 -25.55
C GLY A 108 -1.12 5.06 -26.10
N TYR A 109 -0.34 4.09 -25.62
CA TYR A 109 -0.47 2.68 -25.98
C TYR A 109 -1.80 2.08 -25.48
N GLU A 110 -2.13 2.28 -24.20
CA GLU A 110 -3.39 1.84 -23.59
C GLU A 110 -4.60 2.46 -24.31
N ARG A 111 -4.53 3.77 -24.62
CA ARG A 111 -5.57 4.46 -25.37
C ARG A 111 -5.77 3.86 -26.76
N TYR A 112 -4.69 3.50 -27.46
CA TYR A 112 -4.78 2.84 -28.76
C TYR A 112 -5.47 1.47 -28.63
N LEU A 113 -5.09 0.65 -27.64
CA LEU A 113 -5.71 -0.66 -27.38
C LEU A 113 -7.21 -0.55 -27.13
N ILE A 114 -7.63 0.42 -26.31
CA ILE A 114 -9.05 0.66 -26.03
C ILE A 114 -9.78 1.06 -27.32
N ILE A 115 -9.22 1.95 -28.14
CA ILE A 115 -9.88 2.41 -29.38
C ILE A 115 -10.09 1.25 -30.37
N ILE A 116 -9.12 0.35 -30.52
CA ILE A 116 -9.26 -0.81 -31.42
C ILE A 116 -10.28 -1.83 -30.89
N GLU A 117 -10.36 -2.01 -29.57
CA GLU A 117 -11.28 -2.97 -28.95
C GLU A 117 -12.74 -2.51 -29.06
N TYR A 118 -12.99 -1.21 -28.87
CA TYR A 118 -14.35 -0.64 -28.93
C TYR A 118 -14.85 -0.40 -30.35
N LYS A 119 -14.00 -0.52 -31.38
CA LYS A 119 -14.38 -0.34 -32.78
C LYS A 119 -15.41 -1.36 -33.26
N ASP A 120 -15.28 -2.61 -32.85
CA ASP A 120 -16.14 -3.71 -33.29
C ASP A 120 -17.25 -4.04 -32.27
N LYS A 121 -17.30 -3.31 -31.15
CA LYS A 121 -18.31 -3.53 -30.09
C LYS A 121 -19.58 -2.73 -30.36
N PRO A 122 -20.77 -3.27 -30.02
CA PRO A 122 -22.01 -2.50 -30.06
C PRO A 122 -21.92 -1.30 -29.11
N SER A 123 -22.46 -0.14 -29.52
CA SER A 123 -22.43 1.13 -28.76
C SER A 123 -23.26 1.11 -27.46
N ILE A 124 -23.80 -0.05 -27.08
CA ILE A 124 -24.76 -0.21 -25.99
C ILE A 124 -23.99 -0.72 -24.75
N PRO A 125 -24.17 -0.10 -23.57
CA PRO A 125 -23.48 -0.51 -22.37
C PRO A 125 -23.82 -1.98 -22.02
N PRO A 126 -22.90 -2.71 -21.35
CA PRO A 126 -23.00 -4.14 -21.07
C PRO A 126 -24.35 -4.66 -20.53
N PRO A 127 -25.13 -3.93 -19.69
CA PRO A 127 -26.43 -4.41 -19.23
C PRO A 127 -27.56 -4.41 -20.28
N LEU A 128 -27.38 -3.84 -21.48
CA LEU A 128 -28.45 -3.62 -22.46
C LEU A 128 -28.25 -4.31 -23.83
N VAL A 129 -27.24 -5.18 -23.98
CA VAL A 129 -26.93 -5.82 -25.26
C VAL A 129 -27.97 -6.90 -25.60
N LYS A 130 -28.86 -6.62 -26.56
CA LYS A 130 -29.66 -7.62 -27.27
C LYS A 130 -29.09 -7.78 -28.67
N ASP A 131 -28.58 -8.97 -28.96
CA ASP A 131 -28.04 -9.31 -30.27
C ASP A 131 -29.10 -9.17 -31.36
N SER A 132 -28.89 -8.24 -32.28
CA SER A 132 -29.37 -8.40 -33.64
C SER A 132 -28.52 -7.56 -34.59
N ASN A 133 -27.79 -8.27 -35.46
CA ASN A 133 -27.22 -7.82 -36.73
C ASN A 133 -27.22 -6.30 -36.98
N SER A 134 -26.16 -5.61 -36.54
CA SER A 134 -25.87 -4.25 -37.02
C SER A 134 -24.64 -4.30 -37.91
N SER A 135 -24.87 -4.02 -39.19
CA SER A 135 -23.94 -4.11 -40.31
C SER A 135 -22.60 -3.43 -40.06
N LYS A 136 -21.54 -4.19 -40.37
CA LYS A 136 -20.13 -3.80 -40.35
C LYS A 136 -19.88 -2.61 -41.29
N ASN A 137 -19.62 -1.42 -40.73
CA ASN A 137 -19.12 -0.27 -41.50
C ASN A 137 -17.58 -0.31 -41.54
N LYS A 138 -17.01 -0.90 -42.60
CA LYS A 138 -15.55 -0.98 -42.85
C LYS A 138 -14.97 0.33 -43.41
N ARG A 139 -15.27 1.50 -42.85
CA ARG A 139 -14.59 2.75 -43.24
C ARG A 139 -13.89 3.38 -42.04
N LYS A 140 -12.61 3.74 -42.26
CA LYS A 140 -11.59 4.24 -41.33
C LYS A 140 -10.81 3.14 -40.58
N ILE A 141 -9.98 2.41 -41.33
CA ILE A 141 -8.81 1.72 -40.75
C ILE A 141 -7.54 2.57 -40.97
N GLU A 142 -7.47 3.33 -42.07
CA GLU A 142 -6.29 4.14 -42.42
C GLU A 142 -6.00 5.30 -41.45
N ASP A 143 -7.01 5.95 -40.86
CA ASP A 143 -6.80 7.08 -39.92
C ASP A 143 -6.03 6.66 -38.64
N TYR A 144 -6.16 5.42 -38.21
CA TYR A 144 -5.56 4.94 -36.95
C TYR A 144 -4.11 4.46 -37.11
N GLN A 145 -3.73 4.06 -38.32
CA GLN A 145 -2.37 3.67 -38.65
C GLN A 145 -1.43 4.88 -38.52
N CYS A 146 -1.86 6.07 -38.96
CA CYS A 146 -1.15 7.33 -38.75
C CYS A 146 -0.97 7.66 -37.25
N CYS A 147 -1.94 7.32 -36.40
CA CYS A 147 -1.90 7.58 -34.96
C CYS A 147 -0.86 6.71 -34.22
N TRP A 148 -0.71 5.44 -34.66
CA TRP A 148 0.36 4.56 -34.18
C TRP A 148 1.75 5.05 -34.61
N TYR A 149 1.89 5.55 -35.84
CA TYR A 149 3.13 6.15 -36.33
C TYR A 149 3.49 7.46 -35.60
N THR A 150 2.53 8.29 -35.19
CA THR A 150 2.80 9.49 -34.37
C THR A 150 3.24 9.17 -32.95
N LEU A 151 2.63 8.18 -32.28
CA LEU A 151 3.07 7.71 -30.96
C LEU A 151 4.50 7.16 -30.98
N LYS A 152 4.84 6.42 -32.05
CA LYS A 152 6.20 5.91 -32.25
C LYS A 152 7.22 7.03 -32.52
N ARG A 153 6.79 8.16 -33.10
CA ARG A 153 7.63 9.33 -33.36
C ARG A 153 7.98 10.08 -32.08
N GLU A 154 7.01 10.35 -31.20
CA GLU A 154 7.26 10.99 -29.90
C GLU A 154 8.23 10.17 -29.02
N ASN A 155 8.11 8.84 -29.01
CA ASN A 155 9.07 7.97 -28.32
C ASN A 155 10.48 8.02 -28.90
N MET A 156 10.60 8.13 -30.23
CA MET A 156 11.89 8.24 -30.91
C MET A 156 12.54 9.60 -30.67
N ASP A 157 11.76 10.68 -30.64
CA ASP A 157 12.26 12.04 -30.38
C ASP A 157 12.85 12.16 -28.96
N GLN A 158 12.27 11.48 -27.97
CA GLN A 158 12.82 11.42 -26.62
C GLN A 158 14.14 10.64 -26.52
N ILE A 159 14.25 9.53 -27.25
CA ILE A 159 15.49 8.73 -27.32
C ILE A 159 16.58 9.53 -28.04
N VAL A 160 16.25 10.22 -29.13
CA VAL A 160 17.19 11.08 -29.86
C VAL A 160 17.64 12.25 -28.99
N ALA A 161 16.74 12.92 -28.27
CA ALA A 161 17.09 14.00 -27.34
C ALA A 161 17.94 13.51 -26.14
N ALA A 162 17.72 12.28 -25.67
CA ALA A 162 18.53 11.66 -24.63
C ALA A 162 19.93 11.28 -25.14
N LEU A 163 20.03 10.75 -26.36
CA LEU A 163 21.31 10.41 -27.01
C LEU A 163 22.14 11.67 -27.33
N GLU A 164 21.49 12.77 -27.73
CA GLU A 164 22.14 14.05 -28.00
C GLU A 164 22.76 14.66 -26.72
N LYS A 165 22.12 14.48 -25.55
CA LYS A 165 22.69 14.88 -24.25
C LYS A 165 23.91 14.07 -23.84
N ILE A 166 24.07 12.86 -24.37
CA ILE A 166 25.22 11.96 -24.10
C ILE A 166 26.36 12.22 -25.10
N GLY A 167 26.17 13.14 -26.06
CA GLY A 167 27.21 13.52 -27.04
C GLY A 167 27.47 12.47 -28.11
N LEU A 168 26.62 11.46 -28.22
CA LEU A 168 26.65 10.47 -29.31
C LEU A 168 25.76 10.99 -30.43
N LYS A 169 26.39 11.50 -31.50
CA LYS A 169 25.74 11.88 -32.75
C LYS A 169 25.86 10.76 -33.78
#